data_AF-A0A6G0Z434-F1
#
_entry.id   AF-A0A6G0Z434-F1
#
_cell.length_a   1.000
_cell.length_b   1.000
_cell.length_c   1.000
_cell.angle_alpha   90.00
_cell.angle_beta   90.00
_cell.angle_gamma   90.00
#
_symmetry.space_group_name_H-M   'P 1'
#
loop_
_entity.id
_entity.type
_entity.pdbx_description
1 polymer ?
#
loop_
_entity_poly.entity_id
_entity_poly.type
_entity_poly.pdbx_seq_one_letter_code
_entity_poly.pdbx_strand_id
1 'polypeptide(L)'
;MFPPNIWAQFTASVNRTTNSCESFHSKLNMSFYTSHPNTYNFVDVLLQIQSETYIKFRSKSIRTEKICEKESFIREQMIKHERKEIGNFNLVKSLSFKFLRKQ
;
A
#
# COMPACT_ATOMS: atom_id res chain seq x y z
N MET A 1 12.49 -1.56 4.48
CA MET A 1 12.10 -1.47 3.06
C MET A 1 10.96 -2.44 2.85
N PHE A 2 9.90 -2.07 2.13
CA PHE A 2 8.80 -3.02 1.88
C PHE A 2 9.30 -4.10 0.90
N PRO A 3 8.98 -5.38 1.16
CA PRO A 3 9.32 -6.47 0.25
C PRO A 3 8.77 -6.24 -1.17
N PRO A 4 9.59 -6.32 -2.23
CA PRO A 4 9.16 -6.08 -3.61
C PRO A 4 8.00 -6.96 -4.04
N ASN A 5 7.94 -8.20 -3.54
CA ASN A 5 6.85 -9.13 -3.81
C ASN A 5 5.49 -8.61 -3.32
N ILE A 6 5.43 -7.72 -2.31
CA ILE A 6 4.15 -7.19 -1.82
C ILE A 6 3.61 -6.10 -2.75
N TRP A 7 4.49 -5.22 -3.20
CA TRP A 7 4.14 -4.12 -4.11
C TRP A 7 3.82 -4.62 -5.53
N ALA A 8 4.56 -5.61 -6.02
CA ALA A 8 4.39 -6.15 -7.38
C ALA A 8 3.38 -7.31 -7.47
N GLN A 9 2.84 -7.79 -6.34
CA GLN A 9 1.93 -8.94 -6.38
C GLN A 9 0.65 -8.62 -7.17
N PHE A 10 0.14 -9.57 -7.93
CA PHE A 10 -1.18 -9.49 -8.51
C PHE A 10 -2.19 -10.02 -7.48
N THR A 11 -2.68 -9.15 -6.58
CA THR A 11 -3.74 -9.53 -5.61
C THR A 11 -4.77 -8.43 -5.48
N ALA A 12 -5.99 -8.78 -5.07
CA ALA A 12 -7.02 -7.80 -4.77
C ALA A 12 -6.86 -7.15 -3.40
N SER A 13 -5.87 -7.57 -2.60
CA SER A 13 -5.75 -7.08 -1.23
C SER A 13 -5.53 -5.57 -1.18
N VAL A 14 -6.32 -4.89 -0.36
CA VAL A 14 -6.16 -3.45 -0.11
C VAL A 14 -5.08 -3.14 0.91
N ASN A 15 -4.39 -4.15 1.45
CA ASN A 15 -3.21 -3.99 2.29
C ASN A 15 -2.00 -3.44 1.52
N ARG A 16 -2.19 -3.03 0.25
CA ARG A 16 -1.19 -2.34 -0.56
C ARG A 16 -1.06 -0.90 -0.12
N THR A 17 0.12 -0.59 0.34
CA THR A 17 0.48 0.66 0.96
C THR A 17 0.85 1.74 -0.06
N THR A 18 -0.12 2.27 -0.80
CA THR A 18 0.12 3.51 -1.58
C THR A 18 0.38 4.72 -0.65
N ASN A 19 -0.10 4.68 0.59
CA ASN A 19 0.13 5.70 1.65
C ASN A 19 1.47 5.49 2.41
N SER A 20 2.18 4.37 2.24
CA SER A 20 3.40 4.19 3.05
C SER A 20 4.55 5.09 2.66
N CYS A 21 4.65 5.53 1.40
CA CYS A 21 5.71 6.46 1.01
C CYS A 21 5.50 7.84 1.69
N GLU A 22 4.29 8.41 1.65
CA GLU A 22 4.01 9.70 2.30
C GLU A 22 4.21 9.66 3.81
N SER A 23 3.73 8.61 4.48
CA SER A 23 3.95 8.43 5.92
C SER A 23 5.41 8.14 6.28
N PHE A 24 6.15 7.45 5.41
CA PHE A 24 7.60 7.29 5.52
C PHE A 24 8.32 8.63 5.42
N HIS A 25 7.99 9.47 4.43
CA HIS A 25 8.58 10.80 4.27
C HIS A 25 8.27 11.73 5.45
N SER A 26 7.04 11.71 5.97
CA SER A 26 6.67 12.50 7.15
C SER A 26 7.48 12.12 8.38
N LYS A 27 7.61 10.81 8.67
CA LYS A 27 8.41 10.30 9.80
C LYS A 27 9.90 10.56 9.62
N LEU A 28 10.42 10.33 8.41
CA LEU A 28 11.82 10.58 8.07
C LEU A 28 12.16 12.07 8.29
N ASN A 29 11.33 12.98 7.78
CA ASN A 29 11.54 14.42 7.93
C ASN A 29 11.46 14.87 9.40
N MET A 30 10.63 14.23 10.22
CA MET A 30 10.54 14.47 11.67
C MET A 30 11.82 14.06 12.42
N SER A 31 12.66 13.20 11.84
CA SER A 31 13.88 12.73 12.50
C SER A 31 15.14 13.54 12.15
N PHE A 32 15.05 14.47 11.19
CA PHE A 32 16.19 15.25 10.68
C PHE A 32 16.01 16.77 10.83
N TYR A 33 15.73 17.22 12.06
CA TYR A 33 15.65 18.65 12.38
C TYR A 33 17.01 19.32 12.61
N THR A 34 18.13 18.59 12.53
CA THR A 34 19.47 19.14 12.70
C THR A 34 20.15 19.37 11.34
N SER A 35 20.94 20.44 11.20
CA SER A 35 21.60 20.77 9.93
C SER A 35 22.56 19.68 9.43
N HIS A 36 23.08 18.83 10.33
CA HIS A 36 23.97 17.70 10.02
C HIS A 36 23.65 16.51 10.95
N PRO A 37 22.64 15.69 10.62
CA PRO A 37 22.35 14.50 11.41
C PRO A 37 23.48 13.49 11.26
N ASN A 38 23.95 12.95 12.39
CA ASN A 38 24.95 11.90 12.41
C ASN A 38 24.47 10.69 11.59
N THR A 39 25.32 10.15 10.71
CA THR A 39 25.01 8.96 9.89
C THR A 39 24.54 7.78 10.72
N TYR A 40 25.03 7.61 11.94
CA TYR A 40 24.56 6.58 12.87
C TYR A 40 23.08 6.80 13.27
N ASN A 41 22.70 8.04 13.58
CA ASN A 41 21.31 8.39 13.88
C ASN A 41 20.40 8.16 12.67
N PHE A 42 20.90 8.41 11.46
CA PHE A 42 20.16 8.12 10.23
C PHE A 42 19.86 6.63 10.07
N VAL A 43 20.86 5.77 10.32
CA VAL A 43 20.70 4.31 10.26
C VAL A 43 19.72 3.81 11.32
N ASP A 44 19.79 4.31 12.54
CA ASP A 44 18.88 3.92 13.64
C ASP A 44 17.42 4.29 13.34
N VAL A 45 17.19 5.50 12.83
CA VAL A 45 15.85 5.95 12.40
C VAL A 45 15.31 5.05 11.29
N LEU A 46 16.13 4.69 10.31
CA LEU A 46 15.72 3.75 9.27
C LEU A 46 15.34 2.38 9.84
N LEU A 47 16.16 1.83 10.73
CA LEU A 47 15.89 0.55 11.39
C LEU A 47 14.58 0.57 12.20
N GLN A 48 14.32 1.67 12.90
CA GLN A 48 13.08 1.87 13.65
C GLN A 48 11.86 1.91 12.72
N ILE A 49 11.92 2.72 11.66
CA ILE A 49 10.82 2.82 10.68
C ILE A 49 10.57 1.46 10.02
N GLN A 50 11.62 0.71 9.71
CA GLN A 50 11.50 -0.65 9.16
C GLN A 50 10.79 -1.59 10.13
N SER A 51 11.20 -1.58 11.41
CA SER A 51 10.63 -2.44 12.45
C SER A 51 9.16 -2.12 12.70
N GLU A 52 8.80 -0.85 12.87
CA GLU A 52 7.41 -0.42 13.07
C GLU A 52 6.53 -0.79 11.86
N THR A 53 7.05 -0.60 10.65
CA THR A 53 6.36 -0.97 9.41
C THR A 53 6.07 -2.47 9.37
N TYR A 54 7.06 -3.29 9.74
CA TYR A 54 6.94 -4.73 9.75
C TYR A 54 5.91 -5.22 10.78
N ILE A 55 5.93 -4.65 11.99
CA ILE A 55 4.97 -4.95 13.05
C ILE A 55 3.54 -4.61 12.60
N LYS A 56 3.33 -3.40 12.06
CA LYS A 56 2.02 -2.98 11.55
C LYS A 56 1.52 -3.88 10.43
N PHE A 57 2.40 -4.33 9.55
CA PHE A 57 2.06 -5.27 8.48
C PHE A 57 1.64 -6.64 9.02
N ARG A 58 2.34 -7.18 10.02
CA ARG A 58 1.99 -8.46 10.65
C ARG A 58 0.75 -8.39 11.53
N SER A 59 0.42 -7.21 12.05
CA SER A 59 -0.79 -7.02 12.84
C SER A 59 -2.04 -7.21 11.97
N LYS A 60 -3.01 -8.01 12.44
CA LYS A 60 -4.30 -8.14 11.76
C LYS A 60 -5.05 -6.81 11.91
N SER A 61 -5.15 -6.06 10.81
CA SER A 61 -6.02 -4.89 10.77
C SER A 61 -7.50 -5.30 10.85
N ILE A 62 -8.30 -4.50 11.55
CA ILE A 62 -9.75 -4.66 11.59
C ILE A 62 -10.28 -4.43 10.17
N ARG A 63 -10.79 -5.49 9.56
CA ARG A 63 -11.39 -5.42 8.22
C ARG A 63 -12.80 -4.87 8.32
N THR A 64 -13.03 -3.70 7.73
CA THR A 64 -14.37 -3.15 7.59
C THR A 64 -15.09 -3.81 6.41
N GLU A 65 -16.42 -3.83 6.45
CA GLU A 65 -17.26 -4.36 5.37
C GLU A 65 -16.91 -3.72 4.01
N LYS A 66 -16.72 -2.39 3.98
CA LYS A 66 -16.28 -1.63 2.81
C LYS A 66 -14.95 -2.13 2.21
N ILE A 67 -14.01 -2.55 3.06
CA ILE A 67 -12.74 -3.14 2.61
C ILE A 67 -13.00 -4.49 1.94
N CYS A 68 -13.84 -5.34 2.55
CA CYS A 68 -14.17 -6.64 1.99
C CYS A 68 -14.90 -6.52 0.65
N GLU A 69 -15.88 -5.63 0.53
CA GLU A 69 -16.58 -5.37 -0.74
C GLU A 69 -15.64 -4.92 -1.84
N LYS A 70 -14.72 -3.99 -1.51
CA LYS A 70 -13.71 -3.51 -2.44
C LYS A 70 -12.79 -4.62 -2.91
N GLU A 71 -12.27 -5.45 -1.99
CA GLU A 71 -11.44 -6.60 -2.36
C GLU A 71 -12.21 -7.59 -3.25
N SER A 72 -13.46 -7.92 -2.92
CA SER A 72 -14.29 -8.84 -3.72
C SER A 72 -14.50 -8.33 -5.15
N PHE A 73 -14.81 -7.05 -5.31
CA PHE A 73 -14.96 -6.44 -6.64
C PHE A 73 -13.66 -6.50 -7.45
N ILE A 74 -12.53 -6.16 -6.82
CA ILE A 74 -11.22 -6.21 -7.50
C ILE A 74 -10.90 -7.65 -7.92
N ARG A 75 -11.15 -8.65 -7.06
CA ARG A 75 -10.96 -10.08 -7.39
C ARG A 75 -11.77 -10.48 -8.62
N GLU A 76 -13.03 -10.08 -8.68
CA GLU A 76 -13.90 -10.41 -9.81
C GLU A 76 -13.36 -9.85 -11.13
N GLN A 77 -12.93 -8.58 -11.13
CA GLN A 77 -12.36 -7.96 -12.32
C GLN A 77 -11.03 -8.61 -12.73
N MET A 78 -10.19 -8.98 -11.76
CA MET A 78 -8.95 -9.71 -12.02
C MET A 78 -9.21 -11.09 -12.65
N ILE A 79 -10.21 -11.84 -12.16
CA ILE A 79 -10.59 -13.14 -12.74
C ILE A 79 -11.08 -12.97 -14.18
N LYS A 80 -11.91 -11.96 -14.46
CA LYS A 80 -12.37 -11.65 -15.83
C LYS A 80 -11.20 -11.34 -16.76
N HIS A 81 -10.18 -10.65 -16.26
CA HIS A 81 -8.97 -10.33 -17.00
C HIS A 81 -8.10 -11.57 -17.26
N GLU A 82 -7.90 -12.42 -16.25
CA GLU A 82 -7.18 -13.70 -16.39
C GLU A 82 -7.86 -14.62 -17.43
N ARG A 83 -9.19 -14.61 -17.47
CA ARG A 83 -10.00 -15.33 -18.47
C ARG A 83 -10.01 -14.68 -19.85
N LYS A 84 -9.32 -13.54 -20.02
CA LYS A 84 -9.30 -12.73 -21.24
C LYS A 84 -10.68 -12.22 -21.69
N GLU A 85 -11.66 -12.19 -20.79
CA GLU A 85 -12.99 -11.61 -21.03
C GLU A 85 -12.91 -10.08 -21.14
N ILE A 86 -11.93 -9.47 -20.46
CA ILE A 86 -11.65 -8.04 -20.52
C ILE A 86 -10.16 -7.79 -20.78
N GLY A 87 -9.86 -6.80 -21.62
CA GLY A 87 -8.48 -6.33 -21.85
C GLY A 87 -7.96 -5.42 -20.74
N ASN A 88 -6.64 -5.16 -20.76
CA ASN A 88 -5.95 -4.30 -19.78
C ASN A 88 -6.65 -2.94 -19.57
N PHE A 89 -7.03 -2.29 -20.68
CA PHE A 89 -7.68 -0.98 -20.63
C PHE A 89 -9.02 -1.04 -19.87
N ASN A 90 -9.83 -2.07 -20.12
CA ASN A 90 -11.14 -2.22 -19.48
C ASN A 90 -11.02 -2.55 -17.98
N LEU A 91 -10.01 -3.32 -17.60
CA LEU A 91 -9.69 -3.58 -16.19
C LEU A 91 -9.32 -2.27 -15.47
N VAL A 92 -8.41 -1.48 -16.03
CA VAL A 92 -8.02 -0.19 -15.43
C VAL A 92 -9.23 0.73 -15.33
N LYS A 93 -10.00 0.87 -16.42
CA LYS A 93 -11.19 1.71 -16.46
C LYS A 93 -12.22 1.32 -15.39
N SER A 94 -12.50 0.03 -15.20
CA SER A 94 -13.51 -0.41 -14.23
C SER A 94 -13.08 -0.14 -12.78
N LEU A 95 -11.78 -0.21 -12.49
CA LEU A 95 -11.23 0.05 -11.16
C LEU A 95 -11.11 1.55 -10.85
N SER A 96 -10.73 2.38 -11.81
CA SER A 96 -10.43 3.82 -11.60
C SER A 96 -11.64 4.62 -11.13
N PHE A 97 -12.84 4.34 -11.66
CA PHE A 97 -14.03 5.15 -11.38
C PHE A 97 -14.93 4.60 -10.27
N LYS A 98 -14.82 3.30 -9.94
CA LYS A 98 -15.76 2.61 -9.02
C LYS A 98 -15.74 3.16 -7.60
N PHE A 99 -14.57 3.61 -7.12
CA PHE A 99 -14.36 3.98 -5.72
C PHE A 99 -14.16 5.49 -5.49
N LEU A 100 -14.46 6.32 -6.49
CA LEU A 100 -14.44 7.76 -6.32
C LEU A 100 -15.57 8.19 -5.38
N ARG A 101 -15.29 9.11 -4.46
CA ARG A 101 -16.33 9.73 -3.64
C ARG A 101 -17.25 10.53 -4.57
N LYS A 102 -18.56 10.27 -4.50
CA LYS A 102 -19.54 11.19 -5.09
C LYS A 102 -19.46 12.50 -4.30
N GLN A 103 -19.17 13.59 -5.01
CA GLN A 103 -19.22 14.95 -4.47
C GLN A 103 -20.66 15.34 -4.20
#